data_AF-A0A0N1GJM1-F1
#
_entry.id   AF-A0A0N1GJM1-F1
#
_cell.length_a   1.000
_cell.length_b   1.000
_cell.length_c   1.000
_cell.angle_alpha   90.00
_cell.angle_beta   90.00
_cell.angle_gamma   90.00
#
_symmetry.space_group_name_H-M   'P 1'
#
loop_
_entity.id
_entity.type
_entity.pdbx_description
1 polymer ?
#
loop_
_entity_poly.entity_id
_entity_poly.type
_entity_poly.pdbx_seq_one_letter_code
_entity_poly.pdbx_strand_id
1 'polypeptide(L)'
;MATWFALIENPFGLPRRRSGRNRLHGTPKTVLLSGARGRIVGLIAWGWEAVLYAHEVILNELAQGLRPVADGVEWFEGLSDDDRRKALHTLALFCGEARAGEDDVAESIARSGIRPTHTPAVMLTKWRFGMDRLPASELTKSFRLLVALFGIADTRRRTLHCVGGCGHEWHNLSDQPQDPT
;
A
#
# COMPACT_ATOMS: atom_id res chain seq x y z
N MET A 1 6.48 -3.58 19.05
CA MET A 1 6.01 -3.15 17.71
C MET A 1 6.89 -3.78 16.66
N ALA A 2 6.76 -5.10 16.45
CA ALA A 2 7.66 -5.86 15.60
C ALA A 2 7.18 -5.84 14.14
N THR A 3 7.85 -5.01 13.33
CA THR A 3 8.13 -5.20 11.90
C THR A 3 6.96 -5.61 10.99
N TRP A 4 6.19 -4.61 10.56
CA TRP A 4 5.37 -4.64 9.34
C TRP A 4 6.20 -4.71 8.05
N PHE A 5 7.52 -4.47 8.15
CA PHE A 5 8.46 -4.71 7.05
C PHE A 5 9.05 -6.11 7.15
N ALA A 6 8.37 -7.10 6.55
CA ALA A 6 9.10 -8.24 6.01
C ALA A 6 9.92 -7.73 4.82
N LEU A 7 11.24 -7.92 4.86
CA LEU A 7 12.15 -7.59 3.77
C LEU A 7 11.74 -8.36 2.50
N ILE A 8 10.98 -7.71 1.61
CA ILE A 8 10.72 -8.27 0.30
C ILE A 8 11.85 -7.84 -0.65
N GLU A 9 12.83 -8.73 -0.82
CA GLU A 9 13.71 -8.66 -1.98
C GLU A 9 12.92 -9.08 -3.23
N ASN A 10 12.24 -8.11 -3.86
CA ASN A 10 11.70 -8.20 -5.22
C ASN A 10 10.68 -9.34 -5.46
N PRO A 11 9.44 -9.24 -4.96
CA PRO A 11 8.43 -10.31 -5.10
C PRO A 11 7.89 -10.43 -6.54
N PHE A 12 8.20 -9.45 -7.40
CA PHE A 12 7.63 -9.31 -8.75
C PHE A 12 8.69 -9.28 -9.85
N GLY A 13 9.95 -9.63 -9.55
CA GLY A 13 11.01 -9.73 -10.56
C GLY A 13 11.33 -8.45 -11.32
N LEU A 14 11.07 -7.26 -10.74
CA LEU A 14 11.34 -5.99 -11.41
C LEU A 14 12.86 -5.78 -11.58
N PRO A 15 13.35 -5.36 -12.76
CA PRO A 15 14.78 -5.14 -12.98
C PRO A 15 15.29 -3.94 -12.17
N ARG A 16 16.34 -4.17 -11.35
CA ARG A 16 17.07 -3.10 -10.64
C ARG A 16 17.74 -2.18 -11.66
N ARG A 17 17.34 -0.91 -11.75
CA ARG A 17 18.16 0.12 -12.41
C ARG A 17 19.46 0.29 -11.60
N ARG A 18 20.60 -0.11 -12.18
CA ARG A 18 21.93 0.28 -11.66
C ARG A 18 22.05 1.80 -11.77
N SER A 19 21.90 2.51 -10.65
CA SER A 19 22.34 3.90 -10.54
C SER A 19 23.86 3.90 -10.34
N GLY A 20 24.58 4.43 -11.34
CA GLY A 20 26.03 4.58 -11.28
C GLY A 20 26.43 5.57 -10.19
N ARG A 21 27.40 5.19 -9.37
CA ARG A 21 28.10 6.08 -8.43
C ARG A 21 28.72 7.23 -9.22
N ASN A 22 28.38 8.47 -8.87
CA ASN A 22 29.30 9.59 -9.03
C ASN A 22 29.63 10.16 -7.65
N ARG A 23 30.92 10.17 -7.37
CA ARG A 23 31.58 10.59 -6.15
C ARG A 23 31.88 12.08 -6.28
N LEU A 24 31.35 12.92 -5.39
CA LEU A 24 31.87 14.27 -5.19
C LEU A 24 32.12 14.49 -3.71
N HIS A 25 33.39 14.75 -3.40
CA HIS A 25 33.92 15.10 -2.09
C HIS A 25 33.52 16.54 -1.75
N GLY A 26 32.99 16.73 -0.55
CA GLY A 26 32.77 18.05 0.05
C GLY A 26 32.55 17.90 1.55
N THR A 27 33.58 18.19 2.33
CA THR A 27 33.53 18.24 3.80
C THR A 27 32.62 19.39 4.27
N PRO A 28 31.66 19.16 5.17
CA PRO A 28 30.92 20.27 5.77
C PRO A 28 31.76 20.96 6.86
N LYS A 29 31.91 22.28 6.74
CA LYS A 29 32.44 23.15 7.79
C LYS A 29 31.40 23.30 8.90
N THR A 30 31.82 23.02 10.13
CA THR A 30 31.09 23.33 11.37
C THR A 30 30.99 24.84 11.52
N VAL A 31 29.77 25.39 11.56
CA VAL A 31 29.50 26.74 12.06
C VAL A 31 28.82 26.61 13.40
N LEU A 32 29.56 26.90 14.47
CA LEU A 32 29.00 27.12 15.81
C LEU A 32 28.29 28.47 15.81
N LEU A 33 26.98 28.47 16.05
CA LEU A 33 26.26 29.64 16.56
C LEU A 33 25.71 29.31 17.94
N SER A 34 26.35 29.92 18.93
CA SER A 34 25.86 30.07 20.30
C SER A 34 24.72 31.10 20.29
N GLY A 35 23.59 30.79 20.95
CA GLY A 35 22.52 31.77 21.15
C GLY A 35 21.18 31.19 21.60
N ALA A 36 21.03 31.05 22.91
CA ALA A 36 19.81 31.15 23.73
C ALA A 36 18.41 30.80 23.16
N ARG A 37 17.77 29.86 23.87
CA ARG A 37 16.31 29.72 24.11
C ARG A 37 15.43 29.23 22.96
N GLY A 38 14.92 28.00 23.13
CA GLY A 38 13.69 27.53 22.47
C GLY A 38 13.72 26.03 22.19
N ARG A 39 13.20 25.23 23.12
CA ARG A 39 12.85 23.82 22.83
C ARG A 39 11.72 23.82 21.81
N ILE A 40 12.03 23.53 20.55
CA ILE A 40 11.10 22.96 19.58
C ILE A 40 11.86 21.85 18.87
N VAL A 41 11.87 20.68 19.49
CA VAL A 41 12.32 19.43 18.85
C VAL A 41 11.15 18.47 18.96
N GLY A 42 10.57 18.10 17.82
CA GLY A 42 9.64 16.97 17.71
C GLY A 42 8.18 17.36 17.47
N LEU A 43 7.83 17.76 16.24
CA LEU A 43 6.43 17.69 15.78
C LEU A 43 6.24 17.30 14.31
N ILE A 44 7.30 17.04 13.53
CA ILE A 44 7.17 16.88 12.06
C ILE A 44 7.21 15.40 11.62
N ALA A 45 7.75 14.48 12.44
CA ALA A 45 7.87 13.07 12.06
C ALA A 45 6.65 12.19 12.42
N TRP A 46 5.75 12.66 13.29
CA TRP A 46 4.61 11.87 13.79
C TRP A 46 3.42 11.79 12.82
N GLY A 47 3.39 12.63 11.78
CA GLY A 47 2.26 12.68 10.86
C GLY A 47 2.32 11.64 9.74
N TRP A 48 3.50 11.38 9.17
CA TRP A 48 3.60 10.59 7.93
C TRP A 48 3.55 9.08 8.19
N GLU A 49 4.12 8.61 9.31
CA GLU A 49 4.10 7.20 9.70
C GLU A 49 2.69 6.79 10.17
N ALA A 50 2.01 7.66 10.93
CA ALA A 50 0.62 7.45 11.33
C ALA A 50 -0.36 7.46 10.14
N VAL A 51 -0.15 8.34 9.16
CA VAL A 51 -0.98 8.39 7.93
C VAL A 51 -0.80 7.12 7.08
N LEU A 52 0.43 6.61 6.94
CA LEU A 52 0.66 5.34 6.26
C LEU A 52 -0.04 4.18 6.99
N TYR A 53 0.07 4.12 8.32
CA TYR A 53 -0.63 3.12 9.12
C TYR A 53 -2.16 3.19 8.98
N ALA A 54 -2.74 4.40 8.98
CA ALA A 54 -4.18 4.58 8.78
C ALA A 54 -4.65 4.11 7.40
N HIS A 55 -3.86 4.33 6.35
CA HIS A 55 -4.17 3.82 5.01
C HIS A 55 -4.11 2.29 4.98
N GLU A 56 -3.10 1.67 5.61
CA GLU A 56 -2.95 0.21 5.68
C GLU A 56 -4.16 -0.47 6.33
N VAL A 57 -4.73 0.12 7.39
CA VAL A 57 -5.96 -0.38 8.02
C VAL A 57 -7.11 -0.39 7.02
N ILE A 58 -7.37 0.74 6.34
CA ILE A 58 -8.47 0.84 5.36
C ILE A 58 -8.29 -0.17 4.22
N LEU A 59 -7.06 -0.34 3.72
CA LEU A 59 -6.78 -1.31 2.66
C LEU A 59 -7.05 -2.76 3.09
N ASN A 60 -6.72 -3.11 4.34
CA ASN A 60 -7.00 -4.43 4.89
C ASN A 60 -8.49 -4.66 5.15
N GLU A 61 -9.22 -3.65 5.65
CA GLU A 61 -10.67 -3.71 5.82
C GLU A 61 -11.38 -3.97 4.48
N LEU A 62 -10.95 -3.30 3.41
CA LEU A 62 -11.49 -3.49 2.07
C LEU A 62 -11.26 -4.90 1.56
N ALA A 63 -10.05 -5.43 1.72
CA ALA A 63 -9.70 -6.79 1.28
C ALA A 63 -10.46 -7.87 2.05
N GLN A 64 -10.73 -7.63 3.33
CA GLN A 64 -11.48 -8.53 4.19
C GLN A 64 -13.01 -8.40 4.04
N GLY A 65 -13.48 -7.39 3.31
CA GLY A 65 -14.91 -7.10 3.16
C GLY A 65 -15.54 -6.47 4.40
N LEU A 66 -14.72 -5.95 5.33
CA LEU A 66 -15.18 -5.22 6.52
C LEU A 66 -15.61 -3.79 6.16
N ARG A 67 -15.01 -3.22 5.12
CA ARG A 67 -15.41 -1.93 4.54
C ARG A 67 -15.96 -2.13 3.13
N PRO A 68 -17.12 -1.53 2.78
CA PRO A 68 -17.62 -1.54 1.41
C PRO A 68 -16.64 -0.92 0.41
N VAL A 69 -16.54 -1.50 -0.79
CA VAL A 69 -15.66 -0.98 -1.84
C VAL A 69 -16.03 0.44 -2.27
N ALA A 70 -17.32 0.80 -2.22
CA ALA A 70 -17.78 2.15 -2.54
C ALA A 70 -17.17 3.20 -1.59
N ASP A 71 -17.23 2.95 -0.29
CA ASP A 71 -16.63 3.81 0.74
C ASP A 71 -15.11 3.90 0.59
N GLY A 72 -14.47 2.78 0.21
CA GLY A 72 -13.04 2.76 -0.12
C GLY A 72 -12.69 3.63 -1.33
N VAL A 73 -13.54 3.66 -2.35
CA VAL A 73 -13.34 4.52 -3.53
C VAL A 73 -13.50 5.98 -3.14
N GLU A 74 -14.53 6.34 -2.37
CA GLU A 74 -14.73 7.70 -1.89
C GLU A 74 -13.53 8.19 -1.06
N TRP A 75 -13.07 7.37 -0.11
CA TRP A 75 -11.86 7.65 0.66
C TRP A 75 -10.65 7.88 -0.26
N PHE A 76 -10.42 6.98 -1.21
CA PHE A 76 -9.28 7.06 -2.13
C PHE A 76 -9.32 8.31 -3.02
N GLU A 77 -10.50 8.73 -3.47
CA GLU A 77 -10.66 9.93 -4.30
C GLU A 77 -10.52 11.23 -3.51
N GLY A 78 -10.76 11.21 -2.19
CA GLY A 78 -10.51 12.32 -1.29
C GLY A 78 -9.03 12.54 -0.93
N LEU A 79 -8.15 11.58 -1.23
CA LEU A 79 -6.71 11.69 -0.97
C LEU A 79 -6.00 12.66 -1.94
N SER A 80 -4.87 13.19 -1.49
CA SER A 80 -3.94 13.90 -2.38
C SER A 80 -3.42 12.96 -3.47
N ASP A 81 -3.03 13.52 -4.63
CA ASP A 81 -2.52 12.70 -5.75
C ASP A 81 -1.28 11.87 -5.35
N ASP A 82 -0.43 12.40 -4.45
CA ASP A 82 0.73 11.70 -3.90
C ASP A 82 0.31 10.53 -3.00
N ASP A 83 -0.68 10.75 -2.12
CA ASP A 83 -1.17 9.71 -1.21
C ASP A 83 -1.95 8.62 -1.93
N ARG A 84 -2.67 8.95 -3.02
CA ARG A 84 -3.26 7.95 -3.91
C ARG A 84 -2.20 7.03 -4.50
N ARG A 85 -1.06 7.58 -4.92
CA ARG A 85 0.04 6.79 -5.48
C ARG A 85 0.71 5.92 -4.41
N LYS A 86 0.89 6.44 -3.20
CA LYS A 86 1.36 5.64 -2.05
C LYS A 86 0.40 4.49 -1.74
N ALA A 87 -0.90 4.75 -1.67
CA ALA A 87 -1.90 3.72 -1.41
C ALA A 87 -1.89 2.61 -2.49
N LEU A 88 -1.76 2.97 -3.77
CA LEU A 88 -1.60 1.99 -4.85
C LEU A 88 -0.30 1.18 -4.73
N HIS A 89 0.79 1.84 -4.34
CA HIS A 89 2.06 1.16 -4.11
C HIS A 89 1.95 0.16 -2.94
N THR A 90 1.35 0.56 -1.82
CA THR A 90 1.09 -0.30 -0.67
C THR A 90 0.19 -1.49 -1.04
N LEU A 91 -0.89 -1.26 -1.79
CA LEU A 91 -1.75 -2.33 -2.30
C LEU A 91 -0.99 -3.36 -3.15
N ALA A 92 -0.08 -2.88 -4.02
CA ALA A 92 0.75 -3.78 -4.81
C ALA A 92 1.67 -4.64 -3.93
N LEU A 93 2.24 -4.08 -2.85
CA LEU A 93 3.04 -4.84 -1.89
C LEU A 93 2.18 -5.89 -1.16
N PHE A 94 0.99 -5.51 -0.70
CA PHE A 94 0.05 -6.42 -0.04
C PHE A 94 -0.39 -7.57 -0.94
N CYS A 95 -0.60 -7.33 -2.24
CA CYS A 95 -0.86 -8.42 -3.19
C CYS A 95 0.29 -9.44 -3.19
N GLY A 96 1.54 -9.00 -3.11
CA GLY A 96 2.71 -9.86 -3.04
C GLY A 96 2.79 -10.66 -1.73
N GLU A 97 2.55 -10.00 -0.61
CA GLU A 97 2.53 -10.62 0.72
C GLU A 97 1.38 -11.62 0.91
N ALA A 98 0.24 -11.36 0.28
CA ALA A 98 -0.89 -12.27 0.21
C ALA A 98 -0.66 -13.42 -0.78
N ARG A 99 0.46 -13.42 -1.52
CA ARG A 99 0.79 -14.39 -2.57
C ARG A 99 -0.28 -14.43 -3.67
N ALA A 100 -0.68 -13.26 -4.16
CA ALA A 100 -1.46 -13.16 -5.38
C ALA A 100 -0.73 -13.86 -6.54
N GLY A 101 -1.47 -14.54 -7.40
CA GLY A 101 -0.94 -15.25 -8.57
C GLY A 101 -1.62 -14.83 -9.87
N GLU A 102 -1.03 -15.21 -11.00
CA GLU A 102 -1.60 -14.93 -12.34
C GLU A 102 -3.02 -15.52 -12.51
N ASP A 103 -3.31 -16.62 -11.83
CA ASP A 103 -4.63 -17.25 -11.81
C ASP A 103 -5.73 -16.35 -11.18
N ASP A 104 -5.34 -15.37 -10.36
CA ASP A 104 -6.28 -14.44 -9.73
C ASP A 104 -6.71 -13.30 -10.68
N VAL A 105 -6.02 -13.12 -11.81
CA VAL A 105 -6.16 -11.92 -12.65
C VAL A 105 -7.55 -11.82 -13.26
N ALA A 106 -8.06 -12.88 -13.86
CA ALA A 106 -9.37 -12.85 -14.52
C ALA A 106 -10.49 -12.50 -13.54
N GLU A 107 -10.47 -13.13 -12.36
CA GLU A 107 -11.45 -12.90 -11.30
C GLU A 107 -11.31 -11.49 -10.71
N SER A 108 -10.09 -10.99 -10.51
CA SER A 108 -9.88 -9.63 -10.00
C SER A 108 -10.42 -8.56 -10.94
N ILE A 109 -10.25 -8.73 -12.26
CA ILE A 109 -10.81 -7.83 -13.27
C ILE A 109 -12.34 -7.85 -13.19
N ALA A 110 -12.96 -9.04 -13.13
CA ALA A 110 -14.40 -9.19 -13.03
C ALA A 110 -14.95 -8.51 -11.76
N ARG A 111 -14.36 -8.78 -10.59
CA ARG A 111 -14.80 -8.22 -9.29
C ARG A 111 -14.59 -6.71 -9.17
N SER A 112 -13.56 -6.17 -9.82
CA SER A 112 -13.27 -4.73 -9.77
C SER A 112 -14.32 -3.86 -10.49
N GLY A 113 -15.08 -4.46 -11.42
CA GLY A 113 -16.04 -3.76 -12.28
C GLY A 113 -15.40 -2.86 -13.34
N ILE A 114 -14.09 -2.99 -13.60
CA ILE A 114 -13.43 -2.27 -14.68
C ILE A 114 -13.50 -3.07 -15.99
N ARG A 115 -13.39 -2.36 -17.12
CA ARG A 115 -13.29 -3.02 -18.43
C ARG A 115 -11.91 -3.69 -18.58
N PRO A 116 -11.83 -4.91 -19.14
CA PRO A 116 -10.55 -5.58 -19.43
C PRO A 116 -9.62 -4.76 -20.34
N THR A 117 -10.16 -3.81 -21.10
CA THR A 117 -9.41 -2.91 -22.00
C THR A 117 -8.81 -1.70 -21.29
N HIS A 118 -9.15 -1.44 -20.02
CA HIS A 118 -8.52 -0.35 -19.27
C HIS A 118 -7.04 -0.67 -19.00
N THR A 119 -6.21 0.37 -19.00
CA THR A 119 -4.75 0.26 -18.84
C THR A 119 -4.33 -0.62 -17.65
N PRO A 120 -4.85 -0.45 -16.41
CA PRO A 120 -4.46 -1.30 -15.28
C PRO A 120 -4.82 -2.78 -15.49
N ALA A 121 -5.96 -3.09 -16.13
CA ALA A 121 -6.31 -4.48 -16.44
C ALA A 121 -5.32 -5.11 -17.43
N VAL A 122 -4.97 -4.39 -18.50
CA VAL A 122 -3.97 -4.83 -19.50
C VAL A 122 -2.56 -4.96 -18.88
N MET A 123 -2.23 -4.13 -17.90
CA MET A 123 -0.97 -4.27 -17.15
C MET A 123 -0.98 -5.53 -16.28
N LEU A 124 -2.08 -5.78 -15.58
CA LEU A 124 -2.18 -6.91 -14.67
C LEU A 124 -2.20 -8.26 -15.40
N THR A 125 -2.80 -8.35 -16.59
CA THR A 125 -2.72 -9.56 -17.45
C THR A 125 -1.30 -9.87 -17.92
N LYS A 126 -0.36 -8.93 -17.79
CA LYS A 126 1.07 -9.11 -18.04
C LYS A 126 1.88 -9.16 -16.75
N TRP A 127 1.21 -9.32 -15.61
CA TRP A 127 1.79 -9.35 -14.28
C TRP A 127 2.61 -8.10 -13.92
N ARG A 128 2.11 -6.90 -14.28
CA ARG A 128 2.79 -5.61 -14.03
C ARG A 128 2.03 -4.73 -13.05
N PHE A 129 2.69 -4.33 -11.96
CA PHE A 129 2.09 -3.65 -10.81
C PHE A 129 2.37 -2.13 -10.70
N GLY A 130 3.08 -1.53 -11.66
CA GLY A 130 3.48 -0.11 -11.62
C GLY A 130 2.35 0.89 -11.89
N MET A 131 1.16 0.66 -11.33
CA MET A 131 -0.06 1.43 -11.56
C MET A 131 -0.04 2.80 -10.84
N ASP A 132 0.77 2.94 -9.79
CA ASP A 132 1.09 4.20 -9.11
C ASP A 132 1.70 5.25 -10.03
N ARG A 133 2.25 4.83 -11.19
CA ARG A 133 2.88 5.70 -12.18
C ARG A 133 1.96 6.07 -13.35
N LEU A 134 0.72 5.59 -13.35
CA LEU A 134 -0.24 5.91 -14.39
C LEU A 134 -0.74 7.36 -14.27
N PRO A 135 -1.32 7.92 -15.35
CA PRO A 135 -2.04 9.19 -15.29
C PRO A 135 -3.15 9.17 -14.23
N ALA A 136 -3.47 10.34 -13.66
CA ALA A 136 -4.47 10.48 -12.61
C ALA A 136 -5.84 9.83 -12.96
N SER A 137 -6.23 9.87 -14.24
CA SER A 137 -7.47 9.29 -14.77
C SER A 137 -7.55 7.75 -14.68
N GLU A 138 -6.44 7.07 -14.38
CA GLU A 138 -6.36 5.62 -14.23
C GLU A 138 -6.23 5.18 -12.76
N LEU A 139 -6.02 6.10 -11.82
CA LEU A 139 -5.74 5.73 -10.42
C LEU A 139 -6.95 5.06 -9.75
N THR A 140 -8.17 5.58 -9.90
CA THR A 140 -9.38 4.93 -9.33
C THR A 140 -9.60 3.52 -9.89
N LYS A 141 -9.35 3.33 -11.19
CA LYS A 141 -9.46 2.00 -11.83
C LYS A 141 -8.41 1.03 -11.27
N SER A 142 -7.20 1.53 -11.09
CA SER A 142 -6.08 0.76 -10.50
C SER A 142 -6.38 0.36 -9.07
N PHE A 143 -6.96 1.28 -8.28
CA PHE A 143 -7.35 1.04 -6.90
C PHE A 143 -8.39 -0.08 -6.81
N ARG A 144 -9.48 0.02 -7.57
CA ARG A 144 -10.52 -1.02 -7.62
C ARG A 144 -9.95 -2.39 -8.01
N LEU A 145 -9.03 -2.42 -8.97
CA LEU A 145 -8.39 -3.64 -9.43
C LEU A 145 -7.50 -4.28 -8.36
N LEU A 146 -6.63 -3.49 -7.74
CA LEU A 146 -5.69 -4.01 -6.73
C LEU A 146 -6.41 -4.40 -5.43
N VAL A 147 -7.48 -3.70 -5.03
CA VAL A 147 -8.33 -4.14 -3.91
C VAL A 147 -8.97 -5.50 -4.21
N ALA A 148 -9.50 -5.70 -5.42
CA ALA A 148 -10.09 -6.98 -5.81
C ALA A 148 -9.06 -8.12 -5.83
N LEU A 149 -7.87 -7.87 -6.38
CA LEU A 149 -6.78 -8.84 -6.41
C LEU A 149 -6.30 -9.19 -5.01
N PHE A 150 -6.06 -8.17 -4.17
CA PHE A 150 -5.66 -8.37 -2.79
C PHE A 150 -6.72 -9.15 -2.01
N GLY A 151 -8.00 -8.81 -2.15
CA GLY A 151 -9.09 -9.53 -1.48
C GLY A 151 -9.17 -11.01 -1.85
N ILE A 152 -8.92 -11.38 -3.12
CA ILE A 152 -8.87 -12.79 -3.54
C ILE A 152 -7.69 -13.50 -2.87
N ALA A 153 -6.50 -12.92 -2.95
CA ALA A 153 -5.29 -13.51 -2.40
C ALA A 153 -5.35 -13.62 -0.86
N ASP A 154 -5.83 -12.57 -0.19
CA ASP A 154 -6.01 -12.54 1.26
C ASP A 154 -7.05 -13.57 1.73
N THR A 155 -8.19 -13.66 1.04
CA THR A 155 -9.21 -14.68 1.35
C THR A 155 -8.61 -16.07 1.24
N ARG A 156 -7.88 -16.38 0.16
CA ARG A 156 -7.18 -17.66 0.01
C ARG A 156 -6.18 -17.88 1.16
N ARG A 157 -5.36 -16.89 1.51
CA ARG A 157 -4.43 -16.97 2.64
C ARG A 157 -5.15 -17.29 3.94
N ARG A 158 -6.26 -16.61 4.25
CA ARG A 158 -7.05 -16.84 5.46
C ARG A 158 -7.64 -18.24 5.50
N THR A 159 -8.20 -18.71 4.38
CA THR A 159 -8.79 -20.05 4.26
C THR A 159 -7.77 -21.19 4.31
N LEU A 160 -6.51 -20.96 3.93
CA LEU A 160 -5.49 -22.02 3.90
C LEU A 160 -4.52 -22.00 5.09
N HIS A 161 -4.26 -20.82 5.67
CA HIS A 161 -3.17 -20.63 6.62
C HIS A 161 -3.60 -20.01 7.95
N CYS A 162 -4.84 -19.51 8.04
CA CYS A 162 -5.37 -18.87 9.26
C CYS A 162 -6.59 -19.61 9.83
N VAL A 163 -6.81 -20.86 9.41
CA VAL A 163 -7.91 -21.70 9.91
C VAL A 163 -7.61 -22.08 11.36
N GLY A 164 -8.51 -21.70 12.28
CA GLY A 164 -8.36 -21.92 13.72
C GLY A 164 -7.83 -20.73 14.51
N GLY A 165 -7.64 -19.58 13.86
CA GLY A 165 -7.20 -18.33 14.48
C GLY A 165 -5.98 -17.75 13.78
N CYS A 166 -5.88 -16.42 13.80
CA CYS A 166 -4.79 -15.69 13.17
C CYS A 166 -4.11 -14.77 14.19
N GLY A 167 -2.78 -14.86 14.32
CA GLY A 167 -2.00 -13.97 15.18
C GLY A 167 -1.61 -12.64 14.53
N HIS A 168 -2.00 -12.42 13.27
CA HIS A 168 -1.65 -11.19 12.55
C HIS A 168 -2.59 -10.05 12.94
N GLU A 169 -2.02 -8.90 13.34
CA GLU A 169 -2.79 -7.72 13.75
C GLU A 169 -3.76 -7.25 12.66
N TRP A 170 -3.36 -7.31 11.39
CA TRP A 170 -4.21 -6.92 10.26
C TRP A 170 -5.40 -7.85 9.98
N HIS A 171 -5.47 -9.05 10.57
CA HIS A 171 -6.66 -9.93 10.48
C HIS A 171 -7.57 -9.84 11.71
N ASN A 172 -7.17 -9.06 12.73
CA ASN A 172 -7.89 -8.87 13.99
C ASN A 172 -8.35 -7.40 14.16
N LEU A 173 -8.79 -6.78 13.06
CA LEU A 173 -9.17 -5.36 13.04
C LEU A 173 -10.48 -5.05 13.77
N SER A 174 -11.37 -6.04 13.91
CA SER A 174 -12.64 -5.91 14.65
C SER A 174 -12.46 -5.77 16.17
N ASP A 175 -11.28 -6.06 16.70
CA ASP A 175 -10.97 -6.03 18.13
C ASP A 175 -10.26 -4.73 18.57
N GLN A 176 -10.07 -3.77 17.65
CA GLN A 176 -9.46 -2.49 18.01
C GLN A 176 -10.48 -1.61 18.77
N PRO A 177 -10.14 -1.11 19.98
CA PRO A 177 -11.02 -0.21 20.73
C PRO A 177 -11.36 1.00 19.86
N GLN A 178 -12.65 1.23 19.63
CA GLN A 178 -13.11 2.50 19.10
C GLN A 178 -12.88 3.54 20.19
N ASP A 179 -12.00 4.52 19.95
CA ASP A 179 -11.82 5.64 20.89
C ASP A 179 -13.19 6.30 21.11
N PRO A 180 -13.67 6.43 22.37
CA PRO A 180 -14.92 7.12 22.64
C PRO A 180 -14.76 8.60 22.31
N THR A 181 -15.60 9.08 21.39
CA THR A 181 -15.82 10.51 21.05
C THR A 181 -16.03 11.40 22.25
#